data_AF-A0A7S1X9T3-F1
#
_entry.id   AF-A0A7S1X9T3-F1
#
_cell.length_a   1.000
_cell.length_b   1.000
_cell.length_c   1.000
_cell.angle_alpha   90.00
_cell.angle_beta   90.00
_cell.angle_gamma   90.00
#
_symmetry.space_group_name_H-M   'P 1'
#
loop_
_entity.id
_entity.type
_entity.pdbx_description
1 polymer ?
#
loop_
_entity_poly.entity_id
_entity_poly.type
_entity_poly.pdbx_seq_one_letter_code
_entity_poly.pdbx_strand_id
1 'polypeptide(L)'
;PREWARLLLPDGSDSLRGGPADGVFLGLWLNRNDGKQHILPGGFDGFYTYFASEAVSYGANPTNWPQLKRWAEQHGKLFVASVGPGYNDSKIRPWNAGATRDRERGTRYARWWGAALDSRAAAVSITSFNEWGEGTQIEPSV
;
A
#
# COMPACT_ATOMS: atom_id res chain seq x y z
N PRO A 1 -15.83 4.79 5.52
CA PRO A 1 -16.39 4.45 4.18
C PRO A 1 -17.51 5.39 3.72
N ARG A 2 -18.52 5.69 4.56
CA ARG A 2 -19.66 6.53 4.17
C ARG A 2 -19.25 7.92 3.65
N GLU A 3 -18.38 8.63 4.36
CA GLU A 3 -17.88 9.94 3.88
C GLU A 3 -17.08 9.83 2.58
N TRP A 4 -16.28 8.78 2.41
CA TRP A 4 -15.60 8.54 1.13
C TRP A 4 -16.58 8.26 -0.01
N ALA A 5 -17.64 7.49 0.25
CA ALA A 5 -18.67 7.19 -0.74
C ALA A 5 -19.37 8.44 -1.26
N ARG A 6 -19.59 9.45 -0.41
CA ARG A 6 -20.14 10.76 -0.82
C ARG A 6 -19.30 11.46 -1.88
N LEU A 7 -17.98 11.27 -1.84
CA LEU A 7 -17.01 11.90 -2.74
C LEU A 7 -16.69 11.04 -3.97
N LEU A 8 -16.54 9.72 -3.77
CA LEU A 8 -15.92 8.83 -4.76
C LEU A 8 -16.91 7.93 -5.51
N LEU A 9 -18.17 7.85 -5.08
CA LEU A 9 -19.21 7.19 -5.88
C LEU A 9 -19.88 8.20 -6.83
N PRO A 10 -20.30 7.77 -8.04
CA PRO A 10 -20.98 8.66 -9.00
C PRO A 10 -22.27 9.29 -8.47
N ASP A 11 -22.97 8.61 -7.56
CA ASP A 11 -24.22 9.04 -6.93
C ASP A 11 -24.02 9.67 -5.53
N GLY A 12 -22.76 9.91 -5.14
CA GLY A 12 -22.42 10.59 -3.90
C GLY A 12 -22.85 12.06 -3.89
N SER A 13 -23.27 12.57 -2.73
CA SER A 13 -23.79 13.94 -2.59
C SER A 13 -22.79 15.03 -2.97
N ASP A 14 -21.49 14.73 -2.86
CA ASP A 14 -20.38 15.64 -3.10
C ASP A 14 -19.44 15.03 -4.16
N SER A 15 -20.01 14.25 -5.10
CA SER A 15 -19.24 13.41 -6.01
C SER A 15 -18.25 14.22 -6.84
N LEU A 16 -17.02 13.73 -6.88
CA LEU A 16 -15.98 14.23 -7.77
C LEU A 16 -16.09 13.62 -9.18
N ARG A 17 -16.91 12.57 -9.35
CA ARG A 17 -16.97 11.77 -10.58
C ARG A 17 -17.58 12.56 -11.73
N GLY A 18 -16.91 12.55 -12.89
CA GLY A 18 -17.29 13.34 -14.06
C GLY A 18 -17.04 14.85 -13.93
N GLY A 19 -16.51 15.30 -12.79
CA GLY A 19 -16.14 16.69 -12.53
C GLY A 19 -14.67 16.99 -12.85
N PRO A 20 -14.25 18.26 -12.71
CA PRO A 20 -12.86 18.68 -12.98
C PRO A 20 -11.84 18.12 -11.97
N ALA A 21 -12.30 17.64 -10.82
CA ALA A 21 -11.48 17.02 -9.78
C ALA A 21 -11.57 15.48 -9.78
N ASP A 22 -12.15 14.88 -10.82
CA ASP A 22 -12.16 13.42 -10.97
C ASP A 22 -10.73 12.89 -11.16
N GLY A 23 -10.51 11.63 -10.79
CA GLY A 23 -9.21 11.01 -10.83
C GLY A 23 -9.22 9.57 -10.37
N VAL A 24 -8.02 9.02 -10.17
CA VAL A 24 -7.84 7.67 -9.63
C VAL A 24 -7.53 7.78 -8.14
N PHE A 25 -8.46 7.31 -7.31
CA PHE A 25 -8.33 7.35 -5.86
C PHE A 25 -7.98 5.97 -5.32
N LEU A 26 -6.80 5.86 -4.69
CA LEU A 26 -6.29 4.61 -4.12
C LEU A 26 -6.40 4.63 -2.59
N GLY A 27 -7.13 3.67 -2.02
CA GLY A 27 -7.22 3.49 -0.57
C GLY A 27 -6.02 2.71 0.00
N LEU A 28 -5.71 2.90 1.28
CA LEU A 28 -4.72 2.06 1.97
C LEU A 28 -5.35 0.74 2.40
N TRP A 29 -4.72 -0.39 2.04
CA TRP A 29 -5.14 -1.73 2.46
C TRP A 29 -4.27 -2.25 3.61
N LEU A 30 -4.85 -2.41 4.79
CA LEU A 30 -4.18 -2.83 6.02
C LEU A 30 -4.51 -4.28 6.39
N ASN A 31 -5.79 -4.64 6.44
CA ASN A 31 -6.28 -5.90 7.00
C ASN A 31 -6.94 -6.78 5.94
N ARG A 32 -7.11 -8.07 6.23
CA ARG A 32 -7.65 -9.08 5.28
C ARG A 32 -8.97 -8.66 4.60
N ASN A 33 -9.83 -7.92 5.30
CA ASN A 33 -11.18 -7.59 4.84
C ASN A 33 -11.36 -6.15 4.35
N ASP A 34 -10.29 -5.36 4.26
CA ASP A 34 -10.39 -3.93 3.93
C ASP A 34 -11.00 -3.67 2.55
N GLY A 35 -10.80 -4.59 1.61
CA GLY A 35 -11.49 -4.55 0.32
C GLY A 35 -13.00 -4.43 0.45
N LYS A 36 -13.60 -5.31 1.26
CA LYS A 36 -15.05 -5.36 1.47
C LYS A 36 -15.53 -4.27 2.43
N GLN A 37 -14.75 -3.95 3.46
CA GLN A 37 -15.14 -3.03 4.53
C GLN A 37 -14.89 -1.56 4.21
N HIS A 38 -13.92 -1.27 3.34
CA HIS A 38 -13.43 0.09 3.10
C HIS A 38 -13.28 0.45 1.62
N ILE A 39 -12.63 -0.39 0.79
CA ILE A 39 -12.34 -0.06 -0.61
C ILE A 39 -13.62 0.02 -1.45
N LEU A 40 -14.43 -1.04 -1.45
CA LEU A 40 -15.70 -1.07 -2.18
C LEU A 40 -16.70 -0.03 -1.66
N PRO A 41 -17.09 -0.04 -0.37
CA PRO A 41 -18.09 0.91 0.13
C PRO A 41 -17.58 2.36 0.18
N GLY A 42 -16.28 2.59 0.04
CA GLY A 42 -15.70 3.92 -0.06
C GLY A 42 -15.65 4.49 -1.47
N GLY A 43 -15.94 3.70 -2.51
CA GLY A 43 -15.90 4.17 -3.90
C GLY A 43 -14.49 4.31 -4.49
N PHE A 44 -13.47 3.72 -3.87
CA PHE A 44 -12.08 3.79 -4.36
C PHE A 44 -11.92 3.03 -5.68
N ASP A 45 -11.04 3.53 -6.55
CA ASP A 45 -10.66 2.91 -7.82
C ASP A 45 -9.68 1.74 -7.62
N GLY A 46 -8.97 1.76 -6.50
CA GLY A 46 -8.00 0.75 -6.16
C GLY A 46 -7.42 0.93 -4.77
N PHE A 47 -6.28 0.28 -4.54
CA PHE A 47 -5.60 0.34 -3.26
C PHE A 47 -4.09 0.13 -3.38
N TYR A 48 -3.38 0.59 -2.33
CA TYR A 48 -1.95 0.38 -2.12
C TYR A 48 -1.66 -0.11 -0.69
N THR A 49 -0.42 -0.53 -0.39
CA THR A 49 -0.09 -1.26 0.85
C THR A 49 0.86 -0.51 1.81
N TYR A 50 1.52 0.54 1.33
CA TYR A 50 2.45 1.44 2.02
C TYR A 50 3.65 0.78 2.73
N PHE A 51 3.46 0.04 3.81
CA PHE A 51 4.56 -0.26 4.74
C PHE A 51 5.66 -1.14 4.15
N ALA A 52 6.92 -0.77 4.43
CA ALA A 52 8.13 -1.53 4.06
C ALA A 52 8.45 -2.72 5.00
N SER A 53 7.51 -3.08 5.87
CA SER A 53 7.62 -4.18 6.83
C SER A 53 6.34 -5.00 6.88
N GLU A 54 6.47 -6.29 6.59
CA GLU A 54 5.36 -7.24 6.58
C GLU A 54 4.78 -7.53 7.98
N ALA A 55 5.45 -7.11 9.04
CA ALA A 55 4.91 -7.20 10.41
C ALA A 55 3.85 -6.12 10.71
N VAL A 56 3.80 -5.04 9.92
CA VAL A 56 2.93 -3.89 10.24
C VAL A 56 1.49 -4.12 9.79
N SER A 57 1.27 -4.79 8.66
CA SER A 57 -0.09 -5.02 8.16
C SER A 57 -0.19 -6.27 7.28
N TYR A 58 -1.40 -6.81 7.17
CA TYR A 58 -1.70 -7.91 6.25
C TYR A 58 -1.42 -7.51 4.79
N GLY A 59 -1.74 -6.27 4.42
CA GLY A 59 -1.50 -5.75 3.07
C GLY A 59 -0.02 -5.61 2.71
N ALA A 60 0.82 -5.25 3.69
CA ALA A 60 2.26 -5.09 3.49
C ALA A 60 3.02 -6.41 3.36
N ASN A 61 2.38 -7.56 3.64
CA ASN A 61 3.02 -8.87 3.51
C ASN A 61 2.97 -9.37 2.05
N PRO A 62 4.13 -9.50 1.36
CA PRO A 62 4.16 -9.88 -0.05
C PRO A 62 3.55 -11.26 -0.36
N THR A 63 3.49 -12.17 0.62
CA THR A 63 2.86 -13.49 0.42
C THR A 63 1.35 -13.38 0.17
N ASN A 64 0.72 -12.28 0.58
CA ASN A 64 -0.70 -12.01 0.36
C ASN A 64 -0.97 -11.32 -0.98
N TRP A 65 0.03 -10.74 -1.65
CA TRP A 65 -0.16 -9.94 -2.85
C TRP A 65 -0.82 -10.69 -4.02
N PRO A 66 -0.55 -11.99 -4.28
CA PRO A 66 -1.31 -12.73 -5.29
C PRO A 66 -2.81 -12.82 -4.97
N GLN A 67 -3.17 -12.92 -3.67
CA GLN A 67 -4.58 -12.90 -3.26
C GLN A 67 -5.19 -11.51 -3.42
N LEU A 68 -4.45 -10.46 -3.05
CA LEU A 68 -4.90 -9.07 -3.24
C LEU A 68 -5.09 -8.74 -4.72
N LYS A 69 -4.19 -9.17 -5.60
CA LYS A 69 -4.35 -9.03 -7.06
C LYS A 69 -5.62 -9.70 -7.56
N ARG A 70 -5.84 -10.98 -7.19
CA ARG A 70 -7.06 -11.71 -7.58
C ARG A 70 -8.32 -11.00 -7.09
N TRP A 71 -8.30 -10.51 -5.85
CA TRP A 71 -9.43 -9.74 -5.31
C TRP A 71 -9.66 -8.46 -6.14
N ALA A 72 -8.59 -7.75 -6.49
CA ALA A 72 -8.68 -6.53 -7.27
C ALA A 72 -9.29 -6.78 -8.66
N GLU A 73 -8.84 -7.84 -9.36
CA GLU A 73 -9.40 -8.25 -10.66
C GLU A 73 -10.89 -8.59 -10.56
N GLN A 74 -11.28 -9.37 -9.56
CA GLN A 74 -12.67 -9.79 -9.36
C GLN A 74 -13.63 -8.61 -9.13
N HIS A 75 -13.13 -7.48 -8.65
CA HIS A 75 -13.94 -6.32 -8.31
C HIS A 75 -13.64 -5.09 -9.17
N GLY A 76 -12.89 -5.26 -10.27
CA GLY A 76 -12.52 -4.16 -11.17
C GLY A 76 -11.72 -3.05 -10.49
N LYS A 77 -10.81 -3.41 -9.57
CA LYS A 77 -9.97 -2.48 -8.80
C LYS A 77 -8.51 -2.53 -9.23
N LEU A 78 -7.82 -1.41 -9.06
CA LEU A 78 -6.37 -1.33 -9.20
C LEU A 78 -5.71 -1.83 -7.92
N PHE A 79 -4.69 -2.69 -8.07
CA PHE A 79 -3.78 -3.04 -6.97
C PHE A 79 -2.41 -2.44 -7.27
N VAL A 80 -1.92 -1.61 -6.34
CA VAL A 80 -0.58 -1.01 -6.38
C VAL A 80 0.25 -1.57 -5.23
N ALA A 81 1.21 -2.45 -5.51
CA ALA A 81 2.07 -2.99 -4.46
C ALA A 81 3.05 -1.91 -3.98
N SER A 82 3.27 -1.79 -2.67
CA SER A 82 4.28 -0.88 -2.12
C SER A 82 5.52 -1.66 -1.69
N VAL A 83 6.67 -1.29 -2.26
CA VAL A 83 7.97 -1.93 -1.98
C VAL A 83 8.87 -1.00 -1.18
N GLY A 84 9.71 -1.54 -0.29
CA GLY A 84 10.68 -0.75 0.46
C GLY A 84 11.96 -1.53 0.78
N PRO A 85 13.09 -0.84 0.97
CA PRO A 85 14.40 -1.48 1.13
C PRO A 85 14.62 -2.15 2.49
N GLY A 86 13.85 -1.74 3.50
CA GLY A 86 13.96 -2.16 4.90
C GLY A 86 13.10 -1.25 5.77
N TYR A 87 13.11 -1.47 7.08
CA TYR A 87 12.37 -0.66 8.04
C TYR A 87 13.11 -0.63 9.38
N ASN A 88 13.34 0.54 9.95
CA ASN A 88 13.86 0.71 11.31
C ASN A 88 13.52 2.10 11.84
N ASP A 89 12.53 2.17 12.73
CA ASP A 89 12.10 3.39 13.41
C ASP A 89 12.56 3.45 14.88
N SER A 90 13.50 2.59 15.29
CA SER A 90 13.90 2.42 16.70
C SER A 90 14.39 3.70 17.39
N LYS A 91 14.89 4.69 16.63
CA LYS A 91 15.30 6.00 17.17
C LYS A 91 14.11 6.82 17.69
N ILE A 92 12.95 6.72 17.03
CA ILE A 92 11.74 7.48 17.38
C ILE A 92 10.67 6.62 18.04
N ARG A 93 10.72 5.30 17.86
CA ARG A 93 9.82 4.30 18.48
C ARG A 93 10.63 3.10 19.00
N PRO A 94 11.40 3.24 20.09
CA PRO A 94 12.24 2.16 20.63
C PRO A 94 11.47 0.87 20.98
N TRP A 95 10.17 0.98 21.25
CA TRP A 95 9.27 -0.14 21.53
C TRP A 95 8.82 -0.94 20.29
N ASN A 96 9.14 -0.49 19.07
CA ASN A 96 8.64 -1.07 17.82
C ASN A 96 9.63 -2.04 17.12
N ALA A 97 10.54 -2.65 17.89
CA ALA A 97 11.57 -3.54 17.34
C ALA A 97 11.00 -4.71 16.51
N GLY A 98 9.77 -5.17 16.79
CA GLY A 98 9.09 -6.22 16.03
C GLY A 98 8.83 -5.87 14.55
N ALA A 99 8.74 -4.58 14.22
CA ALA A 99 8.59 -4.10 12.85
C ALA A 99 9.91 -3.95 12.11
N THR A 100 11.05 -4.00 12.80
CA THR A 100 12.38 -3.78 12.19
C THR A 100 12.71 -4.86 11.18
N ARG A 101 13.25 -4.44 10.03
CA ARG A 101 13.65 -5.29 8.92
C ARG A 101 14.95 -4.80 8.33
N ASP A 102 15.97 -5.63 8.43
CA ASP A 102 17.30 -5.37 7.86
C ASP A 102 17.23 -5.24 6.34
N ARG A 103 18.10 -4.42 5.75
CA ARG A 103 18.16 -4.27 4.29
C ARG A 103 18.81 -5.46 3.59
N GLU A 104 19.49 -6.32 4.34
CA GLU A 104 20.18 -7.53 3.90
C GLU A 104 21.12 -7.25 2.71
N ARG A 105 21.88 -6.16 2.82
CA ARG A 105 22.76 -5.65 1.76
C ARG A 105 22.05 -5.50 0.40
N GLY A 106 20.76 -5.11 0.43
CA GLY A 106 19.92 -4.91 -0.75
C GLY A 106 19.10 -6.13 -1.17
N THR A 107 19.41 -7.33 -0.65
CA THR A 107 18.73 -8.57 -1.04
C THR A 107 17.25 -8.54 -0.69
N ARG A 108 16.88 -7.95 0.45
CA ARG A 108 15.48 -7.77 0.83
C ARG A 108 14.71 -6.95 -0.20
N TYR A 109 15.28 -5.83 -0.63
CA TYR A 109 14.63 -4.94 -1.59
C TYR A 109 14.42 -5.64 -2.94
N ALA A 110 15.42 -6.41 -3.40
CA ALA A 110 15.31 -7.23 -4.60
C ALA A 110 14.18 -8.27 -4.49
N ARG A 111 14.04 -8.96 -3.35
CA ARG A 111 12.93 -9.92 -3.12
C ARG A 111 11.57 -9.23 -3.12
N TRP A 112 11.45 -8.05 -2.52
CA TRP A 112 10.20 -7.28 -2.49
C TRP A 112 9.79 -6.79 -3.88
N TRP A 113 10.75 -6.31 -4.69
CA TRP A 113 10.52 -6.02 -6.11
C TRP A 113 10.09 -7.25 -6.90
N GLY A 114 10.77 -8.39 -6.72
CA GLY A 114 10.39 -9.65 -7.35
C GLY A 114 8.95 -10.04 -7.03
N ALA A 115 8.57 -10.03 -5.75
CA ALA A 115 7.21 -10.34 -5.33
C ALA A 115 6.15 -9.38 -5.91
N ALA A 116 6.49 -8.08 -6.06
CA ALA A 116 5.57 -7.10 -6.64
C ALA A 116 5.32 -7.40 -8.12
N LEU A 117 6.40 -7.70 -8.88
CA LEU A 117 6.32 -8.09 -10.29
C LEU A 117 5.58 -9.42 -10.47
N ASP A 118 5.87 -10.43 -9.66
CA ASP A 118 5.23 -11.74 -9.69
C ASP A 118 3.74 -11.66 -9.35
N SER A 119 3.35 -10.74 -8.48
CA SER A 119 1.94 -10.48 -8.16
C SER A 119 1.16 -9.88 -9.34
N ARG A 120 1.85 -9.41 -10.39
CA ARG A 120 1.29 -8.68 -11.53
C ARG A 120 0.46 -7.46 -11.11
N ALA A 121 0.87 -6.76 -10.04
CA ALA A 121 0.25 -5.52 -9.63
C ALA A 121 0.15 -4.52 -10.80
N ALA A 122 -0.90 -3.71 -10.83
CA ALA A 122 -1.12 -2.77 -11.93
C ALA A 122 -0.05 -1.65 -11.95
N ALA A 123 0.49 -1.32 -10.77
CA ALA A 123 1.64 -0.45 -10.60
C ALA A 123 2.40 -0.85 -9.33
N VAL A 124 3.59 -0.27 -9.17
CA VAL A 124 4.40 -0.39 -7.95
C VAL A 124 4.66 1.00 -7.40
N SER A 125 4.53 1.15 -6.09
CA SER A 125 4.91 2.35 -5.33
C SER A 125 6.13 2.03 -4.47
N ILE A 126 6.98 3.03 -4.19
CA ILE A 126 8.17 2.86 -3.36
C ILE A 126 7.97 3.58 -2.04
N THR A 127 8.09 2.84 -0.95
CA THR A 127 8.14 3.34 0.42
C THR A 127 9.57 3.18 0.94
N SER A 128 10.40 4.22 0.90
CA SER A 128 10.09 5.61 0.50
C SER A 128 11.27 6.23 -0.22
N PHE A 129 11.07 7.43 -0.80
CA PHE A 129 12.23 8.22 -1.21
C PHE A 129 13.08 8.59 0.02
N ASN A 130 12.50 9.29 1.01
CA ASN A 130 13.23 9.91 2.11
C ASN A 130 12.50 9.92 3.47
N GLU A 131 11.71 8.91 3.81
CA GLU A 131 11.12 8.78 5.16
C GLU A 131 12.17 8.25 6.16
N TRP A 132 13.10 9.13 6.55
CA TRP A 132 14.21 8.84 7.43
C TRP A 132 13.79 8.39 8.83
N GLY A 133 12.64 8.87 9.31
CA GLY A 133 12.09 8.48 10.62
C GLY A 133 11.81 6.98 10.73
N GLU A 134 11.42 6.35 9.62
CA GLU A 134 11.13 4.92 9.54
C GLU A 134 12.27 4.08 8.95
N GLY A 135 13.36 4.71 8.52
CA GLY A 135 14.50 4.01 7.93
C GLY A 135 14.18 3.34 6.57
N THR A 136 13.13 3.80 5.87
CA THR A 136 12.64 3.21 4.60
C THR A 136 13.19 3.89 3.35
N GLN A 137 13.97 4.96 3.50
CA GLN A 137 14.48 5.79 2.41
C GLN A 137 15.37 5.04 1.41
N ILE A 138 15.20 5.34 0.11
CA ILE A 138 16.18 5.00 -0.94
C ILE A 138 17.14 6.17 -1.23
N GLU A 139 16.87 7.36 -0.67
CA GLU A 139 17.81 8.48 -0.68
C GLU A 139 19.19 8.05 -0.13
N PRO A 140 20.30 8.43 -0.80
CA PRO A 140 21.64 8.03 -0.37
C PRO A 140 21.93 8.36 1.10
N SER A 141 22.56 7.41 1.80
CA SER A 141 23.05 7.55 3.17
C SER A 141 24.56 7.32 3.23
N VAL A 142 25.27 8.00 4.14
CA VAL A 142 26.71 7.87 4.39
C VAL A 142 27.00 7.45 5.83
#